data_AF-A0A6N7CY13-F1
#
_entry.id   AF-A0A6N7CY13-F1
#
_cell.length_a   1.000
_cell.length_b   1.000
_cell.length_c   1.000
_cell.angle_alpha   90.00
_cell.angle_beta   90.00
_cell.angle_gamma   90.00
#
_symmetry.space_group_name_H-M   'P 1'
#
loop_
_entity.id
_entity.type
_entity.pdbx_description
1 polymer ?
#
loop_
_entity_poly.entity_id
_entity_poly.type
_entity_poly.pdbx_seq_one_letter_code
_entity_poly.pdbx_strand_id
1 'polypeptide(L)'
;MKILTVARASIRWFLLTAGIAAGAGAAADPSVWLTVSEGGPQAPDVVEVAADQVTVFNEFRLVRVRFSRASVRRGYDGQNYRSAEATVQVDCQNRTAGYSALRLYDQPRWQGAWRDVTFGLDNLPRMAFADMQPNPSERILDAACRLGEVQSTDPARR
;
A
#
# COMPACT_ATOMS: atom_id res chain seq x y z
N MET A 1 38.22 7.56 -73.32
CA MET A 1 37.12 6.67 -72.85
C MET A 1 37.68 5.81 -71.72
N LYS A 2 37.07 5.88 -70.51
CA LYS A 2 37.30 5.14 -69.23
C LYS A 2 37.49 6.04 -67.97
N ILE A 3 36.33 6.50 -67.48
CA ILE A 3 35.77 6.49 -66.11
C ILE A 3 36.73 6.40 -64.89
N LEU A 4 36.68 7.50 -64.10
CA LEU A 4 36.75 7.74 -62.64
C LEU A 4 37.05 6.60 -61.61
N THR A 5 37.97 6.91 -60.67
CA THR A 5 38.06 6.33 -59.31
C THR A 5 38.62 7.39 -58.32
N VAL A 6 37.78 8.05 -57.48
CA VAL A 6 37.62 7.94 -55.99
C VAL A 6 38.94 8.00 -55.18
N ALA A 7 39.20 8.93 -54.24
CA ALA A 7 38.72 8.94 -52.84
C ALA A 7 39.19 10.24 -52.13
N ARG A 8 38.30 11.06 -51.54
CA ARG A 8 37.85 11.10 -50.12
C ARG A 8 38.94 11.42 -49.08
N ALA A 9 38.86 12.62 -48.51
CA ALA A 9 39.16 12.86 -47.10
C ALA A 9 38.34 14.07 -46.61
N SER A 10 37.17 13.81 -46.03
CA SER A 10 36.39 14.85 -45.35
C SER A 10 36.09 14.41 -43.95
N ILE A 11 36.65 15.21 -43.04
CA ILE A 11 36.57 15.20 -41.59
C ILE A 11 35.11 15.02 -41.12
N ARG A 12 34.89 14.04 -40.23
CA ARG A 12 33.67 13.98 -39.42
C ARG A 12 34.04 13.71 -37.98
N TRP A 13 34.06 14.78 -37.20
CA TRP A 13 33.94 14.75 -35.75
C TRP A 13 32.61 14.06 -35.39
N PHE A 14 32.69 12.98 -34.61
CA PHE A 14 31.54 12.43 -33.89
C PHE A 14 31.94 12.29 -32.42
N LEU A 15 31.45 13.23 -31.61
CA LEU A 15 31.46 13.16 -30.15
C LEU A 15 30.50 12.04 -29.73
N LEU A 16 31.03 10.99 -29.10
CA LEU A 16 30.25 9.95 -28.43
C LEU A 16 30.04 10.35 -26.96
N THR A 17 28.94 11.04 -26.69
CA THR A 17 28.38 11.20 -25.34
C THR A 17 27.73 9.87 -24.93
N ALA A 18 28.45 9.07 -24.13
CA ALA A 18 27.86 7.90 -23.47
C ALA A 18 26.96 8.36 -22.31
N GLY A 19 25.66 8.09 -22.44
CA GLY A 19 24.62 8.53 -21.52
C GLY A 19 24.77 7.96 -20.11
N ILE A 20 24.70 8.84 -19.12
CA ILE A 20 24.49 8.48 -17.71
C ILE A 20 23.04 7.99 -17.60
N ALA A 21 22.84 6.68 -17.48
CA ALA A 21 21.57 6.11 -17.10
C ALA A 21 21.27 6.50 -15.65
N ALA A 22 20.48 7.57 -15.45
CA ALA A 22 19.91 7.90 -14.17
C ALA A 22 18.88 6.81 -13.81
N GLY A 23 19.31 5.82 -13.04
CA GLY A 23 18.40 4.88 -12.38
C GLY A 23 17.54 5.66 -11.40
N ALA A 24 16.27 5.91 -11.76
CA ALA A 24 15.26 6.35 -10.81
C ALA A 24 15.03 5.20 -9.82
N GLY A 25 15.77 5.21 -8.71
CA GLY A 25 15.43 4.37 -7.57
C GLY A 25 14.06 4.82 -7.06
N ALA A 26 13.04 3.99 -7.24
CA ALA A 26 11.77 4.16 -6.56
C ALA A 26 12.06 4.24 -5.06
N ALA A 27 11.72 5.37 -4.43
CA ALA A 27 11.82 5.50 -2.98
C ALA A 27 10.96 4.40 -2.36
N ALA A 28 11.60 3.42 -1.69
CA ALA A 28 10.89 2.43 -0.91
C ALA A 28 10.20 3.14 0.25
N ASP A 29 8.88 2.93 0.39
CA ASP A 29 8.12 3.40 1.56
C ASP A 29 8.75 2.77 2.82
N PRO A 30 9.29 3.57 3.76
CA PRO A 30 10.00 3.06 4.94
C PRO A 30 9.07 2.43 5.99
N SER A 31 7.76 2.36 5.71
CA SER A 31 6.74 1.82 6.62
C SER A 31 7.12 0.45 7.19
N VAL A 32 7.03 0.33 8.52
CA VAL A 32 7.20 -0.94 9.24
C VAL A 32 5.87 -1.71 9.22
N TRP A 33 5.76 -2.66 8.30
CA TRP A 33 4.59 -3.52 8.16
C TRP A 33 4.66 -4.72 9.11
N LEU A 34 3.66 -4.86 9.98
CA LEU A 34 3.52 -5.98 10.90
C LEU A 34 2.41 -6.94 10.44
N THR A 35 2.72 -8.22 10.30
CA THR A 35 1.75 -9.26 10.00
C THR A 35 0.83 -9.50 11.20
N VAL A 36 -0.46 -9.25 11.01
CA VAL A 36 -1.49 -9.44 12.04
C VAL A 36 -2.20 -10.78 11.88
N SER A 37 -2.35 -11.23 10.63
CA SER A 37 -2.94 -12.52 10.28
C SER A 37 -2.29 -13.03 9.00
N GLU A 38 -2.02 -14.33 8.99
CA GLU A 38 -1.56 -15.09 7.82
C GLU A 38 -2.46 -16.32 7.69
N GLY A 39 -2.81 -16.68 6.45
CA GLY A 39 -3.53 -17.90 6.15
C GLY A 39 -2.69 -19.17 6.36
N GLY A 40 -3.28 -20.34 6.12
CA GLY A 40 -2.61 -21.63 6.28
C GLY A 40 -1.37 -21.84 5.38
N PRO A 41 -0.68 -23.00 5.50
CA PRO A 41 0.69 -23.24 5.01
C PRO A 41 0.92 -23.15 3.49
N GLN A 42 -0.11 -22.84 2.69
CA GLN A 42 -0.02 -22.55 1.25
C GLN A 42 -0.21 -21.04 0.95
N ALA A 43 0.09 -20.21 1.96
CA ALA A 43 -0.23 -18.78 2.16
C ALA A 43 -0.54 -17.94 0.91
N PRO A 44 -1.82 -17.56 0.76
CA PRO A 44 -2.18 -16.46 -0.13
C PRO A 44 -2.88 -15.27 0.57
N ASP A 45 -3.43 -15.51 1.77
CA ASP A 45 -4.10 -14.51 2.59
C ASP A 45 -3.12 -13.95 3.61
N VAL A 46 -2.93 -12.64 3.59
CA VAL A 46 -2.11 -11.94 4.58
C VAL A 46 -2.76 -10.61 4.89
N VAL A 47 -2.72 -10.21 6.16
CA VAL A 47 -3.12 -8.88 6.61
C VAL A 47 -1.97 -8.29 7.40
N GLU A 48 -1.52 -7.12 6.98
CA GLU A 48 -0.43 -6.40 7.58
C GLU A 48 -0.90 -4.98 7.94
N VAL A 49 -0.32 -4.41 8.99
CA VAL A 49 -0.62 -3.05 9.48
C VAL A 49 0.67 -2.25 9.51
N ALA A 50 0.64 -1.00 9.05
CA ALA A 50 1.78 -0.09 9.19
C ALA A 50 1.85 0.41 10.64
N ALA A 51 2.78 -0.12 11.44
CA ALA A 51 2.83 0.14 12.87
C ALA A 51 3.36 1.54 13.23
N ASP A 52 4.11 2.14 12.32
CA ASP A 52 4.74 3.46 12.44
C ASP A 52 3.90 4.59 11.81
N GLN A 53 2.82 4.24 11.10
CA GLN A 53 1.96 5.19 10.40
C GLN A 53 0.54 5.20 10.96
N VAL A 54 0.41 5.69 12.19
CA VAL A 54 -0.88 5.94 12.83
C VAL A 54 -1.03 7.43 13.13
N THR A 55 -2.09 8.03 12.59
CA THR A 55 -2.45 9.42 12.92
C THR A 55 -3.54 9.43 13.98
N VAL A 56 -3.35 10.27 15.00
CA VAL A 56 -4.28 10.43 16.13
C VAL A 56 -4.97 11.79 16.05
N PHE A 57 -6.29 11.81 16.10
CA PHE A 57 -7.10 13.03 16.14
C PHE A 57 -8.32 12.79 17.02
N ASN A 58 -8.29 13.34 18.24
CA ASN A 58 -9.31 13.14 19.27
C ASN A 58 -9.60 11.64 19.54
N GLU A 59 -10.85 11.20 19.38
CA GLU A 59 -11.32 9.82 19.52
C GLU A 59 -11.01 8.94 18.31
N PHE A 60 -10.54 9.51 17.21
CA PHE A 60 -10.30 8.79 15.97
C PHE A 60 -8.83 8.45 15.74
N ARG A 61 -8.59 7.36 15.00
CA ARG A 61 -7.28 6.95 14.50
C ARG A 61 -7.37 6.72 13.00
N LEU A 62 -6.36 7.16 12.25
CA LEU A 62 -6.16 6.72 10.87
C LEU A 62 -5.00 5.73 10.85
N VAL A 63 -5.28 4.52 10.37
CA VAL A 63 -4.35 3.40 10.33
C VAL A 63 -4.23 2.94 8.88
N ARG A 64 -3.02 2.66 8.40
CA ARG A 64 -2.82 1.95 7.14
C ARG A 64 -2.81 0.46 7.37
N VAL A 65 -3.62 -0.26 6.59
CA VAL A 65 -3.62 -1.71 6.55
C VAL A 65 -3.43 -2.16 5.12
N ARG A 66 -2.81 -3.30 4.91
CA ARG A 66 -2.67 -3.89 3.58
C ARG A 66 -2.96 -5.38 3.65
N PHE A 67 -3.63 -5.90 2.64
CA PHE A 67 -4.00 -7.30 2.62
C PHE A 67 -3.86 -7.91 1.23
N SER A 68 -3.42 -9.16 1.19
CA SER A 68 -3.40 -10.00 -0.01
C SER A 68 -4.41 -11.13 0.15
N ARG A 69 -4.98 -11.59 -0.96
CA ARG A 69 -5.98 -12.65 -0.98
C ARG A 69 -5.58 -13.84 -1.86
N ALA A 70 -6.03 -15.02 -1.46
CA ALA A 70 -5.98 -16.26 -2.23
C ALA A 70 -6.80 -16.21 -3.49
N SER A 71 -8.08 -15.92 -3.30
CA SER A 71 -9.07 -15.87 -4.34
C SER A 71 -9.26 -14.43 -4.82
N VAL A 72 -9.66 -14.32 -6.09
CA VAL A 72 -10.13 -13.05 -6.65
C VAL A 72 -11.40 -12.62 -5.94
N ARG A 73 -11.51 -11.33 -5.62
CA ARG A 73 -12.71 -10.75 -5.04
C ARG A 73 -13.19 -9.56 -5.84
N ARG A 74 -14.50 -9.33 -5.83
CA ARG A 74 -15.10 -8.11 -6.37
C ARG A 74 -15.01 -6.97 -5.35
N GLY A 75 -14.45 -5.84 -5.76
CA GLY A 75 -14.35 -4.62 -4.96
C GLY A 75 -15.66 -3.86 -4.88
N TYR A 76 -15.70 -2.81 -4.07
CA TYR A 76 -16.86 -1.91 -3.93
C TYR A 76 -17.19 -1.16 -5.23
N ASP A 77 -16.21 -1.01 -6.11
CA ASP A 77 -16.34 -0.43 -7.44
C ASP A 77 -16.83 -1.44 -8.49
N GLY A 78 -17.15 -2.67 -8.07
CA GLY A 78 -17.64 -3.72 -8.95
C GLY A 78 -16.56 -4.38 -9.82
N GLN A 79 -15.27 -4.08 -9.63
CA GLN A 79 -14.18 -4.70 -10.39
C GLN A 79 -13.40 -5.72 -9.54
N ASN A 80 -12.75 -6.67 -10.19
CA ASN A 80 -11.96 -7.70 -9.51
C ASN A 80 -10.67 -7.13 -8.91
N TYR A 81 -10.22 -7.71 -7.80
CA TYR A 81 -8.95 -7.40 -7.15
C TYR A 81 -8.43 -8.63 -6.40
N ARG A 82 -7.12 -8.63 -6.09
CA ARG A 82 -6.42 -9.70 -5.37
C ARG A 82 -5.62 -9.22 -4.17
N SER A 83 -5.25 -7.95 -4.12
CA SER A 83 -4.70 -7.35 -2.92
C SER A 83 -5.10 -5.88 -2.82
N ALA A 84 -4.95 -5.30 -1.64
CA ALA A 84 -5.27 -3.91 -1.41
C ALA A 84 -4.37 -3.29 -0.35
N GLU A 85 -4.09 -2.00 -0.50
CA GLU A 85 -3.71 -1.12 0.59
C GLU A 85 -4.92 -0.26 0.97
N ALA A 86 -5.10 0.01 2.25
CA ALA A 86 -6.28 0.66 2.76
C ALA A 86 -5.93 1.68 3.83
N THR A 87 -6.61 2.82 3.79
CA THR A 87 -6.69 3.74 4.92
C THR A 87 -7.95 3.41 5.68
N VAL A 88 -7.79 3.11 6.97
CA VAL A 88 -8.87 2.79 7.89
C VAL A 88 -9.02 3.93 8.88
N GLN A 89 -10.23 4.47 8.98
CA GLN A 89 -10.61 5.31 10.09
C GLN A 89 -11.20 4.44 11.19
N VAL A 90 -10.66 4.58 12.39
CA VAL A 90 -11.10 3.93 13.60
C VAL A 90 -11.71 4.98 14.51
N ASP A 91 -12.92 4.74 14.99
CA ASP A 91 -13.59 5.50 16.04
C ASP A 91 -13.46 4.71 17.34
N CYS A 92 -12.62 5.19 18.25
CA CYS A 92 -12.37 4.50 19.51
C CYS A 92 -13.44 4.75 20.57
N GLN A 93 -14.26 5.80 20.42
CA GLN A 93 -15.38 6.04 21.33
C GLN A 93 -16.52 5.07 21.03
N ASN A 94 -16.88 4.92 19.75
CA ASN A 94 -17.97 4.03 19.32
C ASN A 94 -17.49 2.60 19.02
N ARG A 95 -16.18 2.34 19.11
CA ARG A 95 -15.55 1.05 18.76
C ARG A 95 -15.92 0.57 17.35
N THR A 96 -15.77 1.45 16.36
CA THR A 96 -16.01 1.10 14.96
C THR A 96 -14.79 1.37 14.10
N ALA A 97 -14.70 0.69 12.96
CA ALA A 97 -13.64 0.89 11.98
C ALA A 97 -14.19 0.73 10.56
N GLY A 98 -13.78 1.62 9.66
CA GLY A 98 -14.23 1.62 8.28
C GLY A 98 -13.14 2.08 7.30
N TYR A 99 -13.25 1.64 6.05
CA TYR A 99 -12.33 2.02 4.99
C TYR A 99 -12.66 3.42 4.48
N SER A 100 -11.74 4.38 4.61
CA SER A 100 -11.87 5.71 3.99
C SER A 100 -11.26 5.76 2.58
N ALA A 101 -10.25 4.92 2.33
CA ALA A 101 -9.67 4.74 1.02
C ALA A 101 -9.14 3.31 0.83
N LEU A 102 -9.15 2.84 -0.42
CA LEU A 102 -8.58 1.59 -0.88
C LEU A 102 -7.79 1.83 -2.15
N ARG A 103 -6.55 1.34 -2.21
CA ARG A 103 -5.83 1.07 -3.45
C ARG A 103 -5.94 -0.41 -3.74
N LEU A 104 -6.65 -0.77 -4.80
CA LEU A 104 -6.94 -2.15 -5.20
C LEU A 104 -6.01 -2.59 -6.32
N TYR A 105 -5.37 -3.74 -6.15
CA TYR A 105 -4.43 -4.34 -7.09
C TYR A 105 -5.01 -5.61 -7.72
N ASP A 106 -4.72 -5.86 -8.99
CA ASP A 106 -5.19 -7.05 -9.72
C ASP A 106 -4.39 -8.33 -9.41
N GLN A 107 -3.18 -8.19 -8.85
CA GLN A 107 -2.33 -9.30 -8.41
C GLN A 107 -2.20 -9.35 -6.88
N PRO A 108 -1.81 -10.50 -6.31
CA PRO A 108 -1.55 -10.63 -4.88
C PRO A 108 -0.27 -9.86 -4.50
N ARG A 109 -0.06 -9.67 -3.19
CA ARG A 109 1.14 -9.01 -2.64
C ARG A 109 1.40 -7.61 -3.22
N TRP A 110 0.32 -6.86 -3.50
CA TRP A 110 0.34 -5.44 -3.90
C TRP A 110 1.11 -5.19 -5.20
N GLN A 111 0.90 -6.08 -6.17
CA GLN A 111 1.55 -6.03 -7.49
C GLN A 111 0.53 -5.79 -8.60
N GLY A 112 1.05 -5.52 -9.79
CA GLY A 112 0.22 -5.38 -11.00
C GLY A 112 -0.48 -4.04 -11.11
N ALA A 113 -1.51 -3.99 -11.95
CA ALA A 113 -2.27 -2.78 -12.17
C ALA A 113 -3.10 -2.45 -10.94
N TRP A 114 -3.19 -1.16 -10.61
CA TRP A 114 -3.90 -0.68 -9.44
C TRP A 114 -4.91 0.41 -9.79
N ARG A 115 -5.86 0.62 -8.88
CA ARG A 115 -6.85 1.69 -8.92
C ARG A 115 -7.24 2.12 -7.51
N ASP A 116 -7.60 3.38 -7.34
CA ASP A 116 -8.00 3.93 -6.06
C ASP A 116 -9.53 4.05 -5.96
N VAL A 117 -10.06 3.77 -4.77
CA VAL A 117 -11.47 3.90 -4.40
C VAL A 117 -11.53 4.64 -3.06
N THR A 118 -12.30 5.72 -2.99
CA THR A 118 -12.46 6.53 -1.77
C THR A 118 -13.91 6.55 -1.31
N PHE A 119 -14.12 6.66 0.00
CA PHE A 119 -15.44 6.69 0.61
C PHE A 119 -15.66 8.01 1.36
N GLY A 120 -16.92 8.45 1.44
CA GLY A 120 -17.31 9.60 2.27
C GLY A 120 -17.19 9.26 3.74
N LEU A 121 -16.69 10.20 4.55
CA LEU A 121 -16.45 9.98 5.99
C LEU A 121 -17.74 9.72 6.80
N ASP A 122 -18.88 10.09 6.25
CA ASP A 122 -20.23 9.86 6.79
C ASP A 122 -20.76 8.44 6.53
N ASN A 123 -20.17 7.70 5.58
CA ASN A 123 -20.60 6.35 5.22
C ASN A 123 -19.43 5.46 4.82
N LEU A 124 -18.63 5.08 5.82
CA LEU A 124 -17.47 4.21 5.62
C LEU A 124 -17.90 2.73 5.60
N PRO A 125 -17.54 1.95 4.57
CA PRO A 125 -17.71 0.51 4.61
C PRO A 125 -16.95 -0.09 5.79
N ARG A 126 -17.62 -0.94 6.57
CA ARG A 126 -17.04 -1.60 7.74
C ARG A 126 -15.72 -2.29 7.37
N MET A 127 -14.68 -2.08 8.19
CA MET A 127 -13.44 -2.84 8.09
C MET A 127 -13.74 -4.31 8.31
N ALA A 128 -13.60 -5.10 7.26
CA ALA A 128 -13.88 -6.53 7.28
C ALA A 128 -13.02 -7.27 6.26
N PHE A 129 -12.17 -8.15 6.78
CA PHE A 129 -11.40 -9.10 5.96
C PHE A 129 -12.25 -10.33 5.66
N ALA A 130 -13.31 -10.15 4.88
CA ALA A 130 -14.27 -11.22 4.59
C ALA A 130 -13.58 -12.48 4.05
N ASP A 131 -14.05 -13.63 4.52
CA ASP A 131 -13.54 -14.98 4.26
C ASP A 131 -12.17 -15.33 4.87
N MET A 132 -11.48 -14.39 5.54
CA MET A 132 -10.26 -14.67 6.30
C MET A 132 -10.57 -15.12 7.74
N GLN A 133 -9.91 -16.18 8.21
CA GLN A 133 -10.12 -16.78 9.53
C GLN A 133 -8.79 -17.06 10.25
N PRO A 134 -8.62 -16.60 11.52
CA PRO A 134 -9.51 -15.68 12.23
C PRO A 134 -9.50 -14.30 11.58
N ASN A 135 -10.64 -13.61 11.55
CA ASN A 135 -10.71 -12.27 10.99
C ASN A 135 -10.00 -11.26 11.92
N PRO A 136 -8.96 -10.54 11.46
CA PRO A 136 -8.16 -9.68 12.34
C PRO A 136 -8.82 -8.35 12.69
N SER A 137 -10.06 -8.07 12.25
CA SER A 137 -10.68 -6.74 12.38
C SER A 137 -10.76 -6.25 13.84
N GLU A 138 -11.24 -7.09 14.76
CA GLU A 138 -11.35 -6.73 16.18
C GLU A 138 -9.96 -6.50 16.81
N ARG A 139 -8.97 -7.33 16.45
CA ARG A 139 -7.60 -7.16 16.94
C ARG A 139 -6.99 -5.83 16.50
N ILE A 140 -7.21 -5.43 15.26
CA ILE A 140 -6.72 -4.16 14.71
C ILE A 140 -7.42 -2.99 15.39
N LEU A 141 -8.75 -3.08 15.57
CA LEU A 141 -9.54 -2.08 16.30
C LEU A 141 -9.02 -1.90 17.74
N ASP A 142 -8.85 -2.98 18.48
CA ASP A 142 -8.34 -2.95 19.85
C ASP A 142 -6.93 -2.35 19.94
N ALA A 143 -6.04 -2.76 19.03
CA ALA A 143 -4.68 -2.25 18.99
C ALA A 143 -4.65 -0.73 18.73
N ALA A 144 -5.42 -0.26 17.73
CA ALA A 144 -5.48 1.16 17.38
C ALA A 144 -5.95 2.03 18.56
N CYS A 145 -6.93 1.55 19.31
CA CYS A 145 -7.50 2.33 20.41
C CYS A 145 -6.65 2.35 21.69
N ARG A 146 -5.71 1.43 21.86
CA ARG A 146 -4.77 1.42 22.98
C ARG A 146 -3.52 2.30 22.77
N LEU A 147 -3.26 2.78 21.56
CA LEU A 147 -2.05 3.56 21.25
C LEU A 147 -1.93 4.88 22.04
N GLY A 148 -3.05 5.49 22.47
CA GLY A 148 -3.02 6.70 23.29
C GLY A 148 -2.54 6.47 24.73
N GLU A 149 -2.78 5.28 25.29
CA GLU A 149 -2.33 4.91 26.63
C GLU A 149 -0.80 4.76 26.67
N VAL A 150 -0.22 4.18 25.62
CA VAL A 150 1.22 3.94 25.51
C VAL A 150 2.01 5.24 25.26
N GLN A 151 1.46 6.20 24.53
CA GLN A 151 2.14 7.47 24.25
C GLN A 151 2.06 8.47 25.42
N SER A 152 1.04 8.38 26.28
CA SER A 152 0.89 9.25 27.46
C SER A 152 1.82 8.89 28.62
N THR A 153 2.47 7.72 28.57
CA THR A 153 3.45 7.27 29.57
C THR A 153 4.89 7.70 29.27
N ASP A 154 5.13 8.45 28.18
CA ASP A 154 6.42 9.06 27.89
C ASP A 154 6.71 10.21 28.90
N PRO A 155 7.74 10.08 29.76
CA PRO A 155 8.08 11.12 30.73
C PRO A 155 8.55 12.43 30.08
N ALA A 156 8.89 12.45 28.78
CA ALA A 156 9.33 13.65 28.07
C ALA A 156 8.19 14.61 27.68
N ARG A 157 6.92 14.25 27.94
CA ARG A 157 5.74 15.04 27.55
C ARG A 157 4.85 15.45 28.74
N ARG A 158 5.43 15.53 29.95
CA ARG A 158 4.80 16.10 31.15
C ARG A 158 5.32 17.50 31.46
#